data_AF-A0A2G5TI91-F1
#
_entry.id   AF-A0A2G5TI91-F1
#
_cell.length_a   1.000
_cell.length_b   1.000
_cell.length_c   1.000
_cell.angle_alpha   90.00
_cell.angle_beta   90.00
_cell.angle_gamma   90.00
#
_symmetry.space_group_name_H-M   'P 1'
#
loop_
_entity.id
_entity.type
_entity.pdbx_description
1 polymer ?
#
loop_
_entity_poly.entity_id
_entity_poly.type
_entity_poly.pdbx_seq_one_letter_code
_entity_poly.pdbx_strand_id
1 'polypeptide(L)'
;MLIGAYEFDNRISVSVAALKPIGYTVYCRYFNRNGTEHEKPMKSFIYPLFVVMCDRKSSESQRIAITDSPSGNVLEQFQTNITRWNGLVSFWN
;
A
#
# COMPACT_ATOMS: atom_id res chain seq x y z
N MET A 1 -9.00 6.87 -2.57
CA MET A 1 -8.20 7.05 -3.80
C MET A 1 -6.73 7.05 -3.41
N LEU A 2 -5.90 6.19 -4.00
CA LEU A 2 -4.47 6.10 -3.73
C LEU A 2 -3.71 6.94 -4.76
N ILE A 3 -2.68 7.66 -4.31
CA ILE A 3 -1.86 8.53 -5.15
C ILE A 3 -0.58 7.81 -5.56
N GLY A 4 0.02 7.03 -4.65
CA GLY A 4 1.22 6.25 -4.94
C GLY A 4 1.64 5.40 -3.75
N ALA A 5 2.45 4.38 -4.02
CA ALA A 5 3.05 3.53 -2.99
C ALA A 5 4.54 3.31 -3.29
N TYR A 6 5.38 3.46 -2.27
CA TYR A 6 6.84 3.41 -2.39
C TYR A 6 7.43 2.46 -1.35
N GLU A 7 8.23 1.50 -1.79
CA GLU A 7 8.91 0.53 -0.95
C GLU A 7 10.25 1.07 -0.45
N PHE A 8 10.47 0.92 0.86
CA PHE A 8 11.72 1.09 1.58
C PHE A 8 12.07 -0.24 2.27
N ASP A 9 13.26 -0.34 2.87
CA ASP A 9 13.80 -1.60 3.41
C ASP A 9 12.78 -2.44 4.18
N ASN A 10 12.08 -1.82 5.14
CA ASN A 10 11.14 -2.49 6.04
C ASN A 10 9.70 -1.96 5.94
N ARG A 11 9.43 -0.98 5.07
CA ARG A 11 8.15 -0.25 5.05
C ARG A 11 7.71 0.11 3.64
N ILE A 12 6.42 0.27 3.46
CA ILE A 12 5.80 0.82 2.26
C ILE A 12 5.09 2.11 2.68
N SER A 13 5.49 3.23 2.09
CA SER A 13 4.83 4.52 2.27
C SER A 13 3.74 4.66 1.20
N VAL A 14 2.48 4.75 1.62
CA VAL A 14 1.34 4.91 0.72
C VAL A 14 0.77 6.30 0.86
N SER A 15 0.79 7.07 -0.22
CA SER A 15 0.10 8.36 -0.30
C SER A 15 -1.36 8.13 -0.68
N VAL A 16 -2.27 8.63 0.14
CA VAL A 16 -3.72 8.53 -0.05
C VAL A 16 -4.30 9.91 -0.30
N ALA A 17 -5.32 10.05 -1.13
CA ALA A 17 -6.09 11.28 -1.17
C ALA A 17 -6.85 11.40 0.17
N ALA A 18 -6.39 12.30 1.03
CA ALA A 18 -6.86 12.42 2.40
C ALA A 18 -8.27 13.05 2.45
N LEU A 19 -9.31 12.21 2.34
CA LEU A 19 -10.68 12.57 2.73
C LEU A 19 -10.96 12.29 4.21
N LYS A 20 -10.00 11.68 4.93
CA LYS A 20 -10.13 11.23 6.31
C LYS A 20 -9.13 11.98 7.21
N PRO A 21 -9.46 12.21 8.49
CA PRO A 21 -8.60 12.97 9.39
C PRO A 21 -7.32 12.22 9.75
N ILE A 22 -6.34 12.96 10.26
CA ILE A 22 -5.12 12.41 10.87
C ILE A 22 -5.51 11.45 12.00
N GLY A 23 -4.82 10.32 12.10
CA GLY A 23 -5.08 9.27 13.09
C GLY A 23 -6.24 8.36 12.74
N TYR A 24 -6.91 8.54 11.60
CA TYR A 24 -7.96 7.63 11.15
C TYR A 24 -7.39 6.23 10.92
N THR A 25 -8.03 5.22 11.53
CA THR A 25 -7.62 3.82 11.39
C THR A 25 -7.92 3.32 9.98
N VAL A 26 -6.94 2.66 9.38
CA VAL A 26 -7.03 2.03 8.06
C VAL A 26 -6.35 0.67 8.08
N TYR A 27 -6.52 -0.08 7.00
CA TYR A 27 -5.92 -1.39 6.81
C TYR A 27 -5.16 -1.46 5.50
N CYS A 28 -3.87 -1.79 5.60
CA CYS A 28 -3.03 -2.13 4.46
C CYS A 28 -3.36 -3.55 4.00
N ARG A 29 -3.71 -3.69 2.72
CA ARG A 29 -4.09 -4.95 2.05
C ARG A 29 -3.06 -5.23 0.95
N TYR A 30 -2.51 -6.43 0.89
CA TYR A 30 -1.35 -6.74 0.04
C TYR A 30 -1.71 -7.76 -1.05
N PHE A 31 -1.39 -7.42 -2.28
CA PHE A 31 -1.76 -8.20 -3.45
C PHE A 31 -0.52 -8.59 -4.25
N ASN A 32 -0.52 -9.84 -4.72
CA ASN A 32 0.52 -10.34 -5.60
C ASN A 32 0.30 -9.84 -7.05
N ARG A 33 1.15 -10.28 -7.98
CA ARG A 33 1.04 -9.92 -9.40
C ARG A 33 -0.31 -10.30 -10.01
N ASN A 34 -0.89 -11.42 -9.58
CA ASN A 34 -2.18 -11.91 -10.07
C ASN A 34 -3.38 -11.19 -9.44
N GLY A 35 -3.15 -10.25 -8.51
CA GLY A 35 -4.22 -9.51 -7.83
C GLY A 35 -4.87 -10.29 -6.71
N THR A 36 -4.26 -11.40 -6.31
CA THR A 36 -4.70 -12.20 -5.17
C THR A 36 -4.14 -11.59 -3.90
N GLU A 37 -5.02 -11.35 -2.94
CA GLU A 37 -4.61 -10.97 -1.59
C GLU A 37 -3.91 -12.16 -0.92
N HIS A 38 -2.70 -11.94 -0.42
CA HIS A 38 -1.84 -13.04 0.06
C HIS A 38 -1.29 -12.83 1.49
N GLU A 39 -1.54 -11.66 2.09
CA GLU A 39 -1.12 -11.36 3.45
C GLU A 39 -2.30 -10.98 4.33
N LYS A 40 -2.15 -11.20 5.64
CA LYS A 40 -3.12 -10.69 6.60
C LYS A 40 -3.14 -9.15 6.57
N PRO A 41 -4.33 -8.52 6.49
CA PRO A 41 -4.49 -7.08 6.59
C PRO A 41 -3.75 -6.51 7.79
N MET A 42 -3.01 -5.43 7.59
CA MET A 42 -2.29 -4.76 8.66
C MET A 42 -3.02 -3.48 9.05
N LYS A 43 -3.37 -3.35 10.34
CA LYS A 43 -3.91 -2.11 10.88
C LYS A 43 -2.82 -1.01 10.86
N SER A 44 -3.18 0.15 10.34
CA SER A 44 -2.34 1.35 10.31
C SER A 44 -3.22 2.60 10.50
N PHE A 45 -2.61 3.78 10.35
CA PHE A 45 -3.28 5.06 10.53
C PHE A 45 -2.79 6.06 9.49
N ILE A 46 -3.65 7.01 9.14
CA ILE A 46 -3.26 8.16 8.31
C ILE A 46 -2.44 9.13 9.17
N TYR A 47 -1.13 9.23 8.92
CA TYR A 47 -0.22 10.12 9.64
C TYR A 47 1.04 10.41 8.80
N PRO A 48 1.53 11.66 8.73
CA PRO A 48 1.07 12.85 9.46
C PRO A 48 -0.09 13.61 8.80
N LEU A 49 -0.46 13.31 7.55
CA LEU A 49 -1.57 14.00 6.87
C LEU A 49 -2.26 13.14 5.81
N PHE A 50 -1.50 12.68 4.81
CA PHE A 50 -2.00 11.91 3.67
C PHE A 50 -1.18 10.64 3.43
N VAL A 51 -0.41 10.22 4.42
CA VAL A 51 0.49 9.07 4.32
C VAL A 51 0.00 7.96 5.23
N VAL A 52 0.07 6.74 4.75
CA VAL A 52 -0.14 5.52 5.52
C VAL A 52 1.15 4.71 5.42
N MET A 53 1.72 4.38 6.58
CA MET A 53 2.88 3.51 6.66
C MET A 53 2.42 2.07 6.84
N CYS A 54 2.79 1.21 5.91
CA CYS A 54 2.53 -0.22 5.96
C CYS A 54 3.87 -0.96 6.14
N ASP A 55 3.87 -2.07 6.88
CA ASP A 55 5.05 -2.93 6.95
C ASP A 55 5.23 -3.67 5.64
N ARG A 56 6.49 -3.90 5.26
CA ARG A 56 6.83 -4.79 4.15
C ARG A 56 6.77 -6.23 4.65
N LYS A 57 5.68 -6.95 4.33
CA LYS A 57 5.48 -8.33 4.81
C LYS A 57 6.13 -9.40 3.92
N SER A 58 6.11 -9.21 2.61
CA SER A 58 6.61 -10.20 1.65
C SER A 58 7.10 -9.54 0.35
N SER A 59 8.10 -10.16 -0.28
CA SER A 59 8.62 -9.74 -1.59
C SER A 59 7.62 -9.99 -2.74
N GLU A 60 6.63 -10.85 -2.51
CA GLU A 60 5.55 -11.17 -3.47
C GLU A 60 4.53 -10.03 -3.60
N SER A 61 4.48 -9.10 -2.64
CA SER A 61 3.61 -7.94 -2.69
C SER A 61 4.03 -7.00 -3.82
N GLN A 62 3.21 -6.95 -4.88
CA GLN A 62 3.41 -6.08 -6.04
C GLN A 62 2.43 -4.90 -6.02
N ARG A 63 1.28 -5.08 -5.37
CA ARG A 63 0.21 -4.11 -5.28
C ARG A 63 -0.26 -3.95 -3.84
N ILE A 64 -0.75 -2.77 -3.50
CA ILE A 64 -1.27 -2.46 -2.16
C ILE A 64 -2.58 -1.70 -2.26
N ALA A 65 -3.48 -1.92 -1.31
CA ALA A 65 -4.67 -1.10 -1.10
C ALA A 65 -4.78 -0.63 0.34
N ILE A 66 -5.41 0.52 0.53
CA ILE A 66 -5.77 1.07 1.85
C ILE A 66 -7.28 1.05 1.98
N THR A 67 -7.77 0.41 3.04
CA THR A 67 -9.21 0.19 3.29
C THR A 67 -9.59 0.64 4.70
N ASP A 68 -10.87 0.85 4.97
CA ASP A 68 -11.43 1.16 6.30
C ASP A 68 -11.79 -0.09 7.11
N SER A 69 -11.78 -1.26 6.48
CA SER A 69 -12.09 -2.56 7.07
C SER A 69 -11.01 -3.61 6.75
N PRO A 70 -10.67 -4.52 7.69
CA PRO A 70 -9.76 -5.62 7.40
C PRO A 70 -10.38 -6.67 6.48
N SER A 71 -11.69 -6.68 6.29
CA SER A 71 -12.40 -7.69 5.50
C SER A 71 -13.15 -7.07 4.33
N GLY A 72 -13.74 -7.92 3.48
CA GLY A 72 -14.46 -7.49 2.29
C GLY A 72 -13.60 -7.51 1.03
N ASN A 73 -14.27 -7.37 -0.11
CA ASN A 73 -13.65 -7.41 -1.43
C ASN A 73 -13.01 -6.05 -1.77
N VAL A 74 -11.80 -6.08 -2.32
CA VAL A 74 -11.07 -4.90 -2.78
C VAL A 74 -11.02 -4.94 -4.29
N LEU A 75 -11.78 -4.04 -4.91
CA LEU A 75 -11.77 -3.92 -6.37
C LEU A 75 -10.40 -3.46 -6.88
N GLU A 76 -10.02 -3.94 -8.06
CA GLU A 76 -8.71 -3.69 -8.64
C GLU A 76 -8.41 -2.20 -8.81
N GLN A 77 -9.41 -1.36 -9.10
CA GLN A 77 -9.22 0.09 -9.23
C GLN A 77 -8.77 0.79 -7.93
N PHE A 78 -8.88 0.14 -6.78
CA PHE A 78 -8.45 0.67 -5.49
C PHE A 78 -7.07 0.15 -5.07
N GLN A 79 -6.44 -0.68 -5.91
CA GLN A 79 -5.08 -1.16 -5.72
C GLN A 79 -4.11 -0.24 -6.48
N THR A 80 -2.90 -0.09 -5.95
CA THR A 80 -1.81 0.63 -6.65
C THR A 80 -0.53 -0.20 -6.65
N ASN A 81 0.28 -0.05 -7.70
CA ASN A 81 1.57 -0.72 -7.79
C ASN A 81 2.54 -0.15 -6.76
N ILE A 82 3.29 -1.05 -6.12
CA ILE A 82 4.36 -0.68 -5.19
C ILE A 82 5.61 -0.33 -6.02
N THR A 83 6.04 0.93 -5.95
CA THR A 83 7.24 1.40 -6.64
C THR A 83 8.48 1.05 -5.85
N ARG A 84 9.47 0.42 -6.49
CA ARG A 84 10.74 0.02 -5.88
C ARG A 84 11.90 0.80 -6.50
N TRP A 85 12.71 1.45 -5.68
CA TRP A 85 13.83 2.30 -6.14
C TRP A 85 14.84 1.55 -7.02
N ASN A 86 15.14 0.30 -6.68
CA ASN A 86 16.10 -0.51 -7.44
C ASN A 86 15.64 -0.86 -8.86
N GLY A 87 14.34 -0.74 -9.18
CA GLY A 87 13.81 -1.01 -10.52
C GLY A 87 13.97 0.15 -11.51
N LEU A 88 14.29 1.36 -11.02
CA LEU A 88 14.51 2.53 -11.87
C LEU A 88 15.94 2.58 -12.43
N VAL A 89 16.91 1.96 -11.74
CA VAL A 89 18.31 1.93 -12.18
C VAL A 89 18.50 1.05 -13.42
N SER A 90 17.69 -0.01 -13.57
CA SER A 90 17.73 -0.91 -14.74
C SER A 90 17.11 -0.34 -16.01
N PHE A 91 16.50 0.85 -15.97
CA PHE A 91 15.94 1.52 -17.15
C PHE A 91 16.93 2.50 -17.81
N TRP A 92 18.07 2.78 -17.15
CA TRP A 92 19.10 3.72 -17.58
C TRP A 92 20.45 3.04 -17.89
N ASN A 93 20.48 1.71 -18.03
CA ASN A 93 21.64 0.94 -18.49
C ASN A 93 21.28 0.10 -19.71
#